data_AF-A0A7V9H9Z8-F1
#
_entry.id   AF-A0A7V9H9Z8-F1
#
_cell.length_a   1.000
_cell.length_b   1.000
_cell.length_c   1.000
_cell.angle_alpha   90.00
_cell.angle_beta   90.00
_cell.angle_gamma   90.00
#
_symmetry.space_group_name_H-M   'P 1'
#
loop_
_entity.id
_entity.type
_entity.pdbx_description
1 polymer ?
#
loop_
_entity_poly.entity_id
_entity_poly.type
_entity_poly.pdbx_seq_one_letter_code
_entity_poly.pdbx_strand_id
1 'polypeptide(L)'
;MTADRDLTEGERWARDELSRLLARRFTPPAVARFLWSSSVRSAQIRRERPELARRARSWAALGTGVWVALAATGQEPFRRRLRPGLGWWALTTAMVDWHLGMVETEDGRPRNLSAADFLTLTRAWLVPVAFDAPTPLVC
;
A
#
# COMPACT_ATOMS: atom_id res chain seq x y z
N MET A 1 -33.29 -3.18 2.98
CA MET A 1 -32.60 -4.46 3.26
C MET A 1 -32.14 -5.12 1.95
N THR A 2 -31.48 -4.35 1.08
CA THR A 2 -31.17 -4.71 -0.32
C THR A 2 -29.70 -4.50 -0.72
N ALA A 3 -28.91 -3.76 0.07
CA ALA A 3 -27.53 -3.40 -0.25
C ALA A 3 -26.47 -4.47 0.11
N ASP A 4 -26.88 -5.62 0.63
CA ASP A 4 -25.95 -6.68 1.08
C ASP A 4 -25.71 -7.77 0.02
N ARG A 5 -26.53 -7.80 -1.04
CA ARG A 5 -26.41 -8.77 -2.13
C ARG A 5 -25.33 -8.44 -3.15
N ASP A 6 -24.93 -7.17 -3.23
CA ASP A 6 -23.96 -6.69 -4.23
C ASP A 6 -22.53 -6.57 -3.70
N LEU A 7 -22.30 -6.90 -2.42
CA LEU A 7 -20.96 -6.81 -1.85
C LEU A 7 -20.04 -7.92 -2.34
N THR A 8 -18.77 -7.59 -2.55
CA THR A 8 -17.73 -8.60 -2.74
C THR A 8 -17.47 -9.38 -1.45
N GLU A 9 -16.75 -10.51 -1.55
CA GLU A 9 -16.32 -11.26 -0.37
C GLU A 9 -15.39 -10.43 0.53
N GLY A 10 -14.50 -9.63 -0.06
CA GLY A 10 -13.68 -8.67 0.66
C GLY A 10 -14.49 -7.60 1.38
N GLU A 11 -15.48 -7.02 0.70
CA GLU A 11 -16.32 -5.98 1.28
C GLU A 11 -17.18 -6.50 2.42
N ARG A 12 -17.75 -7.70 2.30
CA ARG A 12 -18.50 -8.33 3.40
C ARG A 12 -17.62 -8.55 4.62
N TRP A 13 -16.44 -9.12 4.43
CA TRP A 13 -15.49 -9.33 5.53
C TRP A 13 -15.05 -8.01 6.17
N ALA A 14 -14.74 -7.00 5.36
CA ALA A 14 -14.32 -5.69 5.85
C ALA A 14 -15.44 -5.02 6.66
N ARG A 15 -16.68 -5.10 6.18
CA ARG A 15 -17.87 -4.62 6.88
C ARG A 15 -18.03 -5.32 8.23
N ASP A 16 -17.98 -6.64 8.27
CA ASP A 16 -18.10 -7.42 9.50
C ASP A 16 -17.02 -7.06 10.52
N GLU A 17 -15.76 -6.95 10.07
CA GLU A 17 -14.64 -6.65 10.95
C GLU A 17 -14.68 -5.21 11.46
N LEU A 18 -15.09 -4.25 10.63
CA LEU A 18 -15.32 -2.86 11.04
C LEU A 18 -16.51 -2.74 12.01
N SER A 19 -17.60 -3.48 11.80
CA SER A 19 -18.72 -3.54 12.73
C SER A 19 -18.28 -4.06 14.10
N ARG A 20 -17.41 -5.09 14.15
CA ARG A 20 -16.82 -5.58 15.41
C ARG A 20 -15.93 -4.54 16.10
N LEU A 21 -15.17 -3.78 15.32
CA LEU A 21 -14.31 -2.71 15.85
C LEU A 21 -15.14 -1.56 16.43
N LEU A 22 -16.19 -1.14 15.70
CA LEU A 22 -17.15 -0.12 16.11
C LEU A 22 -17.89 -0.54 17.39
N ALA A 23 -18.37 -1.78 17.46
CA ALA A 23 -19.03 -2.33 18.64
C ALA A 23 -18.14 -2.31 19.89
N ARG A 24 -16.81 -2.40 19.69
CA ARG A 24 -15.80 -2.33 20.76
C ARG A 24 -15.22 -0.92 20.95
N ARG A 25 -15.84 0.10 20.33
CA ARG A 25 -15.48 1.52 20.43
C ARG A 25 -13.99 1.80 20.23
N PHE A 26 -13.37 1.12 19.26
CA PHE A 26 -11.95 1.30 18.95
C PHE A 26 -11.01 1.13 20.15
N THR A 27 -11.38 0.30 21.13
CA THR A 27 -10.49 -0.01 22.25
C THR A 27 -9.13 -0.53 21.75
N PRO A 28 -8.01 -0.21 22.41
CA PRO A 28 -6.67 -0.66 21.99
C PRO A 28 -6.58 -2.16 21.64
N PRO A 29 -7.11 -3.10 22.45
CA PRO A 29 -7.10 -4.52 22.09
C PRO A 29 -7.96 -4.85 20.85
N ALA A 30 -9.06 -4.13 20.63
CA ALA A 30 -9.90 -4.34 19.44
C ALA A 30 -9.19 -3.85 18.17
N VAL A 31 -8.47 -2.72 18.25
CA VAL A 31 -7.63 -2.22 17.16
C VAL A 31 -6.49 -3.21 16.87
N ALA A 32 -5.79 -3.69 17.89
CA ALA A 32 -4.72 -4.67 17.70
C ALA A 32 -5.23 -5.95 17.02
N ARG A 33 -6.42 -6.43 17.43
CA ARG A 33 -7.07 -7.60 16.81
C ARG A 33 -7.47 -7.34 15.36
N PHE A 34 -8.00 -6.16 15.05
CA PHE A 34 -8.32 -5.74 13.68
C PHE A 34 -7.06 -5.72 12.79
N LEU A 35 -5.96 -5.15 13.29
CA LEU A 35 -4.70 -5.11 12.56
C LEU A 35 -4.15 -6.52 12.31
N TRP A 36 -4.28 -7.40 13.31
CA TRP A 36 -3.89 -8.80 13.17
C TRP A 36 -4.75 -9.55 12.15
N SER A 37 -6.08 -9.45 12.23
CA SER A 37 -6.99 -10.13 11.30
C SER A 37 -6.79 -9.67 9.86
N SER A 38 -6.58 -8.36 9.66
CA SER A 38 -6.23 -7.78 8.37
C SER A 38 -4.87 -8.27 7.85
N SER A 39 -3.86 -8.38 8.73
CA SER A 39 -2.53 -8.90 8.37
C SER A 39 -2.58 -10.38 7.96
N VAL A 40 -3.36 -11.20 8.67
CA VAL A 40 -3.55 -12.63 8.36
C VAL A 40 -4.24 -12.81 7.01
N ARG A 41 -5.32 -12.07 6.74
CA ARG A 41 -6.02 -12.10 5.45
C ARG A 41 -5.08 -11.70 4.31
N SER A 42 -4.32 -10.61 4.51
CA SER A 42 -3.33 -10.17 3.53
C SER A 42 -2.27 -11.24 3.26
N ALA A 43 -1.81 -11.95 4.30
CA ALA A 43 -0.89 -13.07 4.15
C ALA A 43 -1.48 -14.24 3.36
N GLN A 44 -2.76 -14.55 3.56
CA GLN A 44 -3.45 -15.60 2.82
C GLN A 44 -3.53 -15.25 1.32
N ILE A 45 -3.98 -14.05 0.98
CA ILE A 45 -4.09 -13.60 -0.42
C ILE A 45 -2.71 -13.56 -1.11
N ARG A 46 -1.64 -13.18 -0.39
CA ARG A 46 -0.26 -13.27 -0.92
C ARG A 46 0.14 -14.69 -1.29
N ARG A 47 -0.28 -15.69 -0.51
CA ARG A 47 0.00 -17.12 -0.79
C ARG A 47 -0.82 -17.62 -1.98
N GLU A 48 -2.06 -17.18 -2.09
CA GLU A 48 -2.96 -17.54 -3.19
C GLU A 48 -2.56 -16.87 -4.51
N ARG A 49 -1.94 -15.68 -4.46
CA ARG A 49 -1.55 -14.89 -5.65
C ARG A 49 -0.09 -14.42 -5.61
N PRO A 50 0.88 -15.34 -5.75
CA PRO A 50 2.30 -14.98 -5.68
C PRO A 50 2.77 -14.06 -6.81
N GLU A 51 2.03 -13.97 -7.92
CA GLU A 51 2.36 -13.07 -9.05
C GLU A 51 2.14 -11.60 -8.71
N LEU A 52 1.06 -11.25 -8.02
CA LEU A 52 0.80 -9.88 -7.56
C LEU A 52 1.87 -9.42 -6.57
N ALA A 53 2.21 -10.29 -5.63
CA ALA A 53 3.29 -10.04 -4.67
C ALA A 53 4.64 -9.86 -5.37
N ARG A 54 4.96 -10.68 -6.38
CA ARG A 54 6.17 -10.52 -7.19
C ARG A 54 6.19 -9.19 -7.93
N ARG A 55 5.08 -8.79 -8.56
CA ARG A 55 4.99 -7.51 -9.29
C ARG A 55 5.18 -6.31 -8.36
N ALA A 56 4.50 -6.29 -7.22
CA ALA A 56 4.66 -5.22 -6.23
C ALA A 56 6.10 -5.13 -5.70
N ARG A 57 6.73 -6.29 -5.40
CA ARG A 57 8.15 -6.32 -5.00
C ARG A 57 9.07 -5.83 -6.11
N SER A 58 8.78 -6.17 -7.36
CA SER A 58 9.60 -5.70 -8.49
C SER A 58 9.53 -4.18 -8.63
N TRP A 59 8.35 -3.57 -8.46
CA TRP A 59 8.18 -2.12 -8.47
C TRP A 59 8.88 -1.46 -7.27
N ALA A 60 8.76 -2.06 -6.08
CA ALA A 60 9.45 -1.60 -4.88
C ALA A 60 10.98 -1.61 -5.06
N ALA A 61 11.52 -2.71 -5.61
CA ALA A 61 12.94 -2.86 -5.89
C ALA A 61 13.42 -1.87 -6.95
N LEU A 62 12.64 -1.68 -8.02
CA LEU A 62 12.97 -0.75 -9.10
C LEU A 62 13.14 0.66 -8.57
N GLY A 63 12.15 1.23 -7.87
CA GLY A 63 12.31 2.61 -7.46
C GLY A 63 13.19 2.81 -6.22
N THR A 64 13.37 1.78 -5.36
CA THR A 64 14.47 1.79 -4.38
C THR A 64 15.83 1.85 -5.10
N GLY A 65 16.01 1.06 -6.16
CA GLY A 65 17.21 1.06 -6.98
C GLY A 65 17.45 2.39 -7.68
N VAL A 66 16.41 2.99 -8.26
CA VAL A 66 16.48 4.34 -8.85
C VAL A 66 16.87 5.38 -7.81
N TRP A 67 16.28 5.33 -6.61
CA TRP A 67 16.62 6.26 -5.53
C TRP A 67 18.11 6.18 -5.15
N VAL A 68 18.60 4.96 -4.95
CA VAL A 68 20.01 4.71 -4.60
C VAL A 68 20.93 5.14 -5.74
N ALA A 69 20.57 4.86 -7.00
CA ALA A 69 21.34 5.27 -8.17
C ALA A 69 21.45 6.80 -8.26
N LEU A 70 20.34 7.53 -8.10
CA LEU A 70 20.32 8.99 -8.11
C LEU A 70 21.17 9.56 -6.96
N ALA A 71 21.04 9.00 -5.76
CA ALA A 71 21.88 9.39 -4.62
C ALA A 71 23.37 9.12 -4.87
N ALA A 72 23.73 8.00 -5.52
CA ALA A 72 25.12 7.65 -5.86
C ALA A 72 25.73 8.58 -6.91
N THR A 73 24.93 9.07 -7.87
CA THR A 73 25.36 10.10 -8.84
C THR A 73 25.47 11.51 -8.25
N GLY A 74 25.21 11.67 -6.95
CA GLY A 74 25.35 12.95 -6.24
C GLY A 74 24.20 13.93 -6.49
N GLN A 75 23.08 13.48 -7.06
CA GLN A 75 21.91 14.33 -7.30
C GLN A 75 21.22 14.69 -5.99
N GLU A 76 21.06 15.99 -5.74
CA GLU A 76 20.22 16.51 -4.66
C GLU A 76 18.75 16.57 -5.13
N PRO A 77 17.75 16.29 -4.27
CA PRO A 77 17.85 16.01 -2.83
C PRO A 77 18.05 14.53 -2.48
N PHE A 78 18.19 13.63 -3.46
CA PHE A 78 18.25 12.17 -3.25
C PHE A 78 19.41 11.74 -2.35
N ARG A 79 20.58 12.38 -2.50
CA ARG A 79 21.75 12.13 -1.65
C ARG A 79 21.51 12.54 -0.20
N ARG A 80 21.07 13.78 0.04
CA ARG A 80 20.75 14.27 1.40
C ARG A 80 19.63 13.47 2.07
N ARG A 81 18.63 13.05 1.29
CA ARG A 81 17.46 12.32 1.77
C ARG A 81 17.59 10.80 1.64
N LEU A 82 18.79 10.24 1.50
CA LEU A 82 18.95 8.79 1.30
C LEU A 82 18.30 7.96 2.42
N ARG A 83 18.65 8.23 3.68
CA ARG A 83 18.08 7.53 4.84
C ARG A 83 16.57 7.74 5.00
N PRO A 84 16.05 8.99 5.06
CA PRO A 84 14.61 9.20 5.21
C PRO A 84 13.82 8.73 3.98
N GLY A 85 14.40 8.84 2.77
CA GLY A 85 13.83 8.33 1.53
C GLY A 85 13.70 6.82 1.57
N LEU A 86 14.75 6.08 1.93
CA LEU A 86 14.69 4.62 2.09
C LEU A 86 13.70 4.20 3.17
N GLY A 87 13.62 4.93 4.29
CA GLY A 87 12.61 4.69 5.33
C GLY A 87 11.18 4.88 4.80
N TRP A 88 10.94 5.94 4.04
CA TRP A 88 9.65 6.19 3.38
C TRP A 88 9.30 5.13 2.34
N TRP A 89 10.28 4.69 1.56
CA TRP A 89 10.18 3.60 0.60
C TRP A 89 9.78 2.28 1.27
N ALA A 90 10.43 1.94 2.39
CA ALA A 90 10.11 0.76 3.17
C ALA A 90 8.66 0.82 3.71
N LEU A 91 8.26 1.98 4.26
CA LEU A 91 6.90 2.19 4.78
C LEU A 91 5.84 2.07 3.67
N THR A 92 6.06 2.73 2.53
CA THR A 92 5.14 2.68 1.39
C THR A 92 5.04 1.27 0.83
N THR A 93 6.16 0.55 0.73
CA THR A 93 6.17 -0.86 0.28
C THR A 93 5.40 -1.76 1.24
N ALA A 94 5.58 -1.59 2.55
CA ALA A 94 4.82 -2.32 3.56
C ALA A 94 3.31 -2.02 3.49
N MET A 95 2.95 -0.74 3.28
CA MET A 95 1.57 -0.32 3.09
C MET A 95 0.96 -0.97 1.84
N VAL A 96 1.68 -0.96 0.70
CA VAL A 96 1.22 -1.60 -0.54
C VAL A 96 1.06 -3.10 -0.34
N ASP A 97 2.06 -3.76 0.24
CA ASP A 97 2.00 -5.20 0.49
C ASP A 97 0.82 -5.59 1.38
N TRP A 98 0.49 -4.75 2.38
CA TRP A 98 -0.74 -4.90 3.16
C TRP A 98 -1.98 -4.80 2.26
N HIS A 99 -2.07 -3.74 1.45
CA HIS A 99 -3.24 -3.45 0.61
C HIS A 99 -3.46 -4.44 -0.52
N LEU A 100 -2.43 -5.13 -1.02
CA LEU A 100 -2.57 -6.21 -2.00
C LEU A 100 -3.54 -7.31 -1.51
N GLY A 101 -3.63 -7.49 -0.18
CA GLY A 101 -4.59 -8.39 0.45
C GLY A 101 -6.06 -8.02 0.27
N MET A 102 -6.35 -6.82 -0.22
CA MET A 102 -7.70 -6.29 -0.43
C MET A 102 -7.91 -5.78 -1.87
N VAL A 103 -7.02 -6.13 -2.81
CA VAL A 103 -7.17 -5.75 -4.22
C VAL A 103 -8.20 -6.67 -4.90
N GLU A 104 -9.45 -6.21 -4.86
CA GLU A 104 -10.60 -6.78 -5.58
C GLU A 104 -11.18 -5.70 -6.51
N THR A 105 -11.74 -6.08 -7.66
CA THR A 105 -12.57 -5.17 -8.46
C THR A 105 -13.92 -4.93 -7.77
N GLU A 106 -14.69 -3.94 -8.22
CA GLU A 106 -16.08 -3.71 -7.77
C GLU A 106 -16.96 -4.97 -7.90
N ASP A 107 -16.69 -5.83 -8.89
CA ASP A 107 -17.40 -7.13 -9.06
C ASP A 107 -16.83 -8.28 -8.19
N GLY A 108 -15.91 -8.02 -7.28
CA GLY A 108 -15.24 -9.03 -6.45
C GLY A 108 -14.24 -9.93 -7.19
N ARG A 109 -13.93 -9.60 -8.45
CA ARG A 109 -12.96 -10.34 -9.25
C ARG A 109 -11.53 -9.96 -8.87
N PRO A 110 -10.56 -10.88 -9.09
CA PRO A 110 -9.15 -10.56 -9.04
C PRO A 110 -8.81 -9.35 -9.92
N ARG A 111 -8.27 -8.28 -9.34
CA ARG A 111 -7.68 -7.17 -10.12
C ARG A 111 -6.16 -7.28 -10.11
N ASN A 112 -5.54 -7.05 -11.27
CA ASN A 112 -4.10 -6.89 -11.37
C ASN A 112 -3.68 -5.43 -11.16
N LEU A 113 -2.45 -5.22 -10.70
CA LEU A 113 -1.86 -3.89 -10.66
C LEU A 113 -1.73 -3.32 -12.09
N SER A 114 -2.23 -2.11 -12.28
CA SER A 114 -2.30 -1.38 -13.54
C SER A 114 -1.26 -0.25 -13.60
N ALA A 115 -1.13 0.40 -14.77
CA ALA A 115 -0.27 1.56 -14.94
C ALA A 115 -0.68 2.76 -14.05
N ALA A 116 -1.98 2.90 -13.77
CA ALA A 116 -2.48 3.93 -12.86
C ALA A 116 -1.96 3.71 -11.43
N ASP A 117 -1.97 2.45 -10.96
CA ASP A 117 -1.44 2.10 -9.64
C ASP A 117 0.07 2.40 -9.56
N PHE A 118 0.81 2.10 -10.63
CA PHE A 118 2.24 2.44 -10.72
C PHE A 118 2.48 3.95 -10.64
N LEU A 119 1.68 4.76 -11.34
CA LEU A 119 1.80 6.22 -11.29
C LEU A 119 1.50 6.77 -9.89
N THR A 120 0.46 6.27 -9.24
CA THR A 120 0.11 6.64 -7.86
C THR A 120 1.24 6.30 -6.89
N LEU A 121 1.84 5.12 -7.02
CA LEU A 121 2.99 4.72 -6.20
C LEU A 121 4.21 5.60 -6.47
N THR A 122 4.47 5.92 -7.73
CA THR A 122 5.56 6.82 -8.12
C THR A 122 5.40 8.19 -7.46
N ARG A 123 4.19 8.76 -7.47
CA ARG A 123 3.91 10.03 -6.80
C ARG A 123 4.12 9.93 -5.28
N ALA A 124 3.62 8.86 -4.66
CA ALA A 124 3.81 8.62 -3.23
C ALA A 124 5.30 8.50 -2.87
N TRP A 125 6.10 7.84 -3.71
CA TRP A 125 7.53 7.65 -3.49
C TRP A 125 8.36 8.93 -3.62
N LEU A 126 7.89 9.94 -4.34
CA LEU A 126 8.56 11.24 -4.49
C LEU A 126 8.28 12.22 -3.35
N VAL A 127 7.41 11.89 -2.39
CA VAL A 127 7.06 12.76 -1.26
C VAL A 127 8.28 13.30 -0.50
N PRO A 128 9.32 12.50 -0.16
CA PRO A 128 10.50 13.02 0.53
C PRO A 128 11.30 14.06 -0.27
N VAL A 129 11.20 14.02 -1.62
CA VAL A 129 11.81 14.99 -2.54
C VAL A 129 11.00 16.29 -2.57
N ALA A 130 9.66 16.19 -2.55
CA ALA A 130 8.77 17.34 -2.60
C ALA A 130 8.94 18.31 -1.41
N PHE A 131 9.38 17.81 -0.24
CA PHE A 131 9.69 18.67 0.91
C PHE A 131 10.88 19.63 0.67
N ASP A 132 11.77 19.32 -0.27
CA ASP A 132 12.98 20.09 -0.53
C ASP A 132 12.85 21.01 -1.75
N ALA A 133 11.86 20.77 -2.62
CA ALA A 133 11.56 21.60 -3.78
C ALA A 133 10.03 21.79 -3.89
N PRO A 134 9.44 22.75 -3.15
CA PRO A 134 8.06 23.15 -3.34
C PRO A 134 7.95 23.99 -4.64
N THR A 135 8.16 23.36 -5.80
CA THR A 135 7.81 23.97 -7.08
C THR A 135 6.42 23.49 -7.51
N PRO A 136 5.59 24.37 -8.11
CA PRO A 136 4.16 24.12 -8.37
C PRO A 136 3.87 22.99 -9.37
N LEU A 137 4.89 22.30 -9.90
CA LEU A 137 4.74 21.16 -10.82
C LEU A 137 4.32 19.85 -10.13
N VAL A 138 4.11 19.87 -8.80
CA VAL A 138 3.71 18.69 -8.00
C VAL A 138 2.31 18.83 -7.38
N CYS A 139 1.61 19.94 -7.63
CA CYS A 139 0.21 20.11 -7.24
C CYS A 139 -0.72 19.38 -8.23
#